data_AF-A0A964QGX2-F1
#
_entry.id   AF-A0A964QGX2-F1
#
_cell.length_a   1.000
_cell.length_b   1.000
_cell.length_c   1.000
_cell.angle_alpha   90.00
_cell.angle_beta   90.00
_cell.angle_gamma   90.00
#
_symmetry.space_group_name_H-M   'P 1'
#
loop_
_entity.id
_entity.type
_entity.pdbx_description
1 polymer ?
#
loop_
_entity_poly.entity_id
_entity_poly.type
_entity_poly.pdbx_seq_one_letter_code
_entity_poly.pdbx_strand_id
1 'polypeptide(L)'
;AILFRNISAIVIISFFALFFHGSFVQEVTAFPLEKVLLLLAFTFFSRYLNLTFFYESLDRISATTLALIQVATPVIGIFFAAVILGERIQSYQVLGCTFILFGLMLEQVSDRAVDSIRSHSMLLHFSFRKGALKTADADITLLSKHF
;
A
#
# COMPACT_ATOMS: atom_id res chain seq x y z
N ALA A 1 -9.85 -8.01 -11.68
CA ALA A 1 -8.81 -6.97 -11.77
C ALA A 1 -7.40 -7.52 -12.03
N ILE A 2 -6.86 -8.40 -11.18
CA ILE A 2 -5.46 -8.90 -11.29
C ILE A 2 -5.21 -9.67 -12.60
N LEU A 3 -6.11 -10.57 -12.99
CA LEU A 3 -6.01 -11.31 -14.26
C LEU A 3 -6.01 -10.36 -15.47
N PHE A 4 -6.87 -9.34 -15.46
CA PHE A 4 -6.94 -8.34 -16.54
C PHE A 4 -5.63 -7.53 -16.65
N ARG A 5 -5.03 -7.15 -15.52
CA ARG A 5 -3.72 -6.48 -15.50
C ARG A 5 -2.60 -7.38 -16.05
N ASN A 6 -2.59 -8.67 -15.71
CA ASN A 6 -1.58 -9.59 -16.20
C ASN A 6 -1.75 -9.90 -17.69
N ILE A 7 -2.98 -10.09 -18.16
CA ILE A 7 -3.28 -10.32 -19.59
C ILE A 7 -2.89 -9.09 -20.41
N SER A 8 -3.29 -7.89 -19.98
CA SER A 8 -2.90 -6.65 -20.67
C SER A 8 -1.39 -6.46 -20.70
N ALA A 9 -0.66 -6.79 -19.63
CA ALA A 9 0.80 -6.76 -19.61
C ALA A 9 1.42 -7.75 -20.63
N ILE A 10 0.93 -8.99 -20.69
CA ILE A 10 1.41 -10.00 -21.65
C ILE A 10 1.16 -9.53 -23.09
N VAL A 11 -0.03 -8.99 -23.36
CA VAL A 11 -0.39 -8.48 -24.69
C VAL A 11 0.50 -7.30 -25.09
N ILE A 12 0.72 -6.34 -24.19
CA ILE A 12 1.59 -5.19 -24.45
C ILE A 12 3.04 -5.63 -24.70
N ILE A 13 3.58 -6.52 -23.85
CA ILE A 13 4.96 -7.02 -24.01
C ILE A 13 5.09 -7.80 -25.31
N SER A 14 4.11 -8.66 -25.66
CA SER A 14 4.11 -9.43 -26.90
C SER A 14 4.00 -8.53 -28.13
N PHE A 15 3.16 -7.50 -28.06
CA PHE A 15 3.02 -6.49 -29.12
C PHE A 15 4.31 -5.69 -29.32
N PHE A 16 4.96 -5.27 -28.23
CA PHE A 16 6.22 -4.54 -28.31
C PHE A 16 7.36 -5.44 -28.81
N ALA A 17 7.39 -6.70 -28.37
CA ALA A 17 8.36 -7.69 -28.82
C ALA A 17 8.26 -7.98 -30.33
N LEU A 18 7.04 -7.95 -30.90
CA LEU A 18 6.84 -8.04 -32.34
C LEU A 18 7.50 -6.88 -33.08
N PHE A 19 7.49 -5.66 -32.54
CA PHE A 19 8.12 -4.51 -33.17
C PHE A 19 9.65 -4.65 -33.30
N PHE A 20 10.29 -5.39 -32.38
CA PHE A 20 11.71 -5.76 -32.42
C PHE A 20 11.98 -7.04 -33.24
N HIS A 21 11.44 -7.07 -34.47
CA HIS A 21 11.28 -8.20 -35.41
C HIS A 21 12.43 -9.23 -35.62
N GLY A 22 13.62 -9.10 -35.03
CA GLY A 22 14.74 -10.05 -35.19
C GLY A 22 15.43 -10.53 -33.91
N SER A 23 15.44 -9.73 -32.85
CA SER A 23 16.26 -10.00 -31.65
C SER A 23 15.55 -10.85 -30.60
N PHE A 24 14.23 -10.67 -30.42
CA PHE A 24 13.51 -11.33 -29.33
C PHE A 24 13.38 -12.86 -29.51
N VAL A 25 13.02 -13.33 -30.71
CA VAL A 25 12.87 -14.78 -30.97
C VAL A 25 14.21 -15.51 -30.83
N GLN A 26 15.32 -14.86 -31.22
CA GLN A 26 16.66 -15.40 -31.05
C GLN A 26 17.07 -15.42 -29.57
N GLU A 27 16.74 -14.37 -28.81
CA GLU A 27 17.06 -14.28 -27.38
C GLU A 27 16.25 -15.29 -26.54
N VAL A 28 14.99 -15.55 -26.89
CA VAL A 28 14.15 -16.56 -26.25
C VAL A 28 14.61 -17.98 -26.58
N THR A 29 14.96 -18.26 -27.85
CA THR A 29 15.42 -19.59 -28.26
C THR A 29 16.85 -19.90 -27.81
N ALA A 30 17.70 -18.88 -27.68
CA ALA A 30 19.04 -19.00 -27.11
C ALA A 30 19.07 -18.94 -25.57
N PHE A 31 17.93 -18.74 -24.91
CA PHE A 31 17.88 -18.62 -23.46
C PHE A 31 18.23 -19.96 -22.80
N PRO A 32 19.32 -20.04 -22.00
CA PRO A 32 19.74 -21.29 -21.40
C PRO A 32 18.73 -21.73 -20.33
N LEU A 33 18.31 -23.01 -20.37
CA LEU A 33 17.35 -23.58 -19.41
C LEU A 33 17.82 -23.46 -17.96
N GLU A 34 19.13 -23.41 -17.73
CA GLU A 34 19.74 -23.22 -16.41
C GLU A 34 19.29 -21.91 -15.73
N LYS A 35 19.04 -20.85 -16.50
CA LYS A 35 18.58 -19.55 -15.96
C LYS A 35 17.09 -19.52 -15.69
N VAL A 36 16.31 -20.47 -16.20
CA VAL A 36 14.87 -20.57 -15.93
C VAL A 36 14.64 -20.79 -14.44
N LEU A 37 15.45 -21.63 -13.79
CA LEU A 37 15.37 -21.83 -12.35
C LEU A 37 15.62 -20.54 -11.57
N LEU A 38 16.61 -19.74 -12.00
CA LEU A 38 16.91 -18.45 -11.37
C LEU A 38 15.75 -17.45 -11.52
N LEU A 39 15.10 -17.44 -12.69
CA LEU A 39 13.94 -16.59 -12.96
C LEU A 39 12.72 -17.02 -12.13
N LEU A 40 12.49 -18.32 -12.00
CA LEU A 40 11.46 -18.87 -11.13
C LEU A 40 11.73 -18.53 -9.66
N ALA A 41 12.97 -18.69 -9.20
CA ALA A 41 13.37 -18.31 -7.84
C ALA A 41 13.19 -16.80 -7.60
N PHE A 42 13.59 -15.96 -8.56
CA PHE A 42 13.42 -14.51 -8.50
C PHE A 42 11.94 -14.12 -8.43
N THR A 43 11.10 -14.67 -9.31
CA THR A 43 9.65 -14.39 -9.29
C THR A 43 8.97 -14.92 -8.03
N PHE A 44 9.37 -16.08 -7.52
CA PHE A 44 8.90 -16.59 -6.24
C PHE A 44 9.25 -15.64 -5.08
N PHE A 45 10.52 -15.27 -4.96
CA PHE A 45 10.98 -14.40 -3.88
C PHE A 45 10.37 -12.98 -3.97
N SER A 46 10.42 -12.39 -5.17
CA SER A 46 9.94 -11.02 -5.41
C SER A 46 8.42 -10.91 -5.36
N ARG A 47 7.69 -11.85 -5.95
CA ARG A 47 6.22 -11.75 -6.10
C ARG A 47 5.48 -12.50 -5.00
N TYR A 48 5.78 -13.79 -4.83
CA TYR A 48 5.02 -14.64 -3.92
C TYR A 48 5.31 -14.28 -2.47
N LEU A 49 6.59 -14.19 -2.09
CA LEU A 49 6.97 -13.87 -0.72
C LEU A 49 6.52 -12.46 -0.31
N ASN A 50 6.72 -11.48 -1.18
CA ASN A 50 6.25 -10.11 -0.97
C ASN A 50 4.73 -10.04 -0.74
N LEU A 51 3.95 -10.74 -1.56
CA LEU A 51 2.50 -10.72 -1.46
C LEU A 51 2.00 -11.42 -0.19
N THR A 52 2.59 -12.55 0.18
CA THR A 52 2.27 -13.25 1.42
C THR A 52 2.56 -12.36 2.64
N PHE A 53 3.74 -11.75 2.71
CA PHE A 53 4.07 -10.84 3.81
C PHE A 53 3.18 -9.60 3.83
N PHE A 54 2.77 -9.08 2.67
CA PHE A 54 1.84 -7.98 2.59
C PHE A 54 0.47 -8.32 3.20
N TYR A 55 -0.10 -9.48 2.84
CA TYR A 55 -1.37 -9.92 3.39
C TYR A 55 -1.28 -10.27 4.88
N GLU A 56 -0.23 -10.97 5.31
CA GLU A 56 0.03 -11.21 6.75
C GLU A 56 0.19 -9.91 7.54
N SER A 57 0.73 -8.86 6.92
CA SER A 57 0.84 -7.55 7.56
C SER A 57 -0.53 -6.89 7.70
N LEU A 58 -1.44 -7.04 6.73
CA LEU A 58 -2.79 -6.48 6.81
C LEU A 58 -3.60 -7.03 8.00
N ASP A 59 -3.32 -8.27 8.40
CA ASP A 59 -3.97 -8.89 9.56
C ASP A 59 -3.41 -8.37 10.90
N ARG A 60 -2.22 -7.76 10.89
CA ARG A 60 -1.52 -7.31 12.11
C ARG A 60 -1.49 -5.79 12.28
N ILE A 61 -1.45 -5.04 11.18
CA ILE A 61 -1.36 -3.57 11.17
C ILE A 61 -2.40 -2.96 10.22
N SER A 62 -2.78 -1.71 10.48
CA SER A 62 -3.81 -1.04 9.70
C SER A 62 -3.40 -0.83 8.24
N ALA A 63 -4.37 -0.83 7.34
CA ALA A 63 -4.16 -0.56 5.91
C ALA A 63 -3.51 0.81 5.67
N THR A 64 -3.85 1.82 6.47
CA THR A 64 -3.25 3.16 6.39
C THR A 64 -1.75 3.12 6.73
N THR A 65 -1.37 2.44 7.81
CA THR A 65 0.04 2.29 8.18
C THR A 65 0.82 1.54 7.11
N LEU A 66 0.23 0.51 6.50
CA LEU A 66 0.83 -0.23 5.38
C LEU A 66 1.02 0.65 4.14
N ALA A 67 0.06 1.50 3.81
CA ALA A 67 0.18 2.45 2.71
C ALA A 67 1.36 3.41 2.93
N LEU A 68 1.49 3.96 4.14
CA LEU A 68 2.61 4.82 4.53
C LEU A 68 3.97 4.11 4.38
N ILE A 69 4.06 2.85 4.80
CA ILE A 69 5.28 2.04 4.61
C ILE A 69 5.58 1.84 3.12
N GLN A 70 4.56 1.60 2.29
CA GLN A 70 4.76 1.42 0.86
C GLN A 70 5.29 2.69 0.17
N VAL A 71 4.85 3.88 0.59
CA VAL A 71 5.40 5.15 0.11
C VAL A 71 6.89 5.29 0.43
N ALA A 72 7.35 4.72 1.56
CA ALA A 72 8.76 4.72 1.95
C ALA A 72 9.63 3.66 1.24
N THR A 73 9.04 2.70 0.52
CA THR A 73 9.74 1.64 -0.23
C THR A 73 10.95 2.13 -1.06
N PRO A 74 10.85 3.19 -1.89
CA PRO A 74 12.00 3.70 -2.65
C PRO A 74 13.20 4.12 -1.79
N VAL A 75 12.96 4.67 -0.59
CA VAL A 75 14.03 5.07 0.34
C VAL A 75 14.77 3.83 0.85
N ILE A 76 14.01 2.80 1.23
CA ILE A 76 14.54 1.50 1.65
C ILE A 76 15.29 0.83 0.48
N GLY A 77 14.76 0.94 -0.74
CA GLY A 77 15.40 0.41 -1.95
C GLY A 77 16.76 1.05 -2.23
N ILE A 78 16.88 2.38 -2.12
CA ILE A 78 18.16 3.09 -2.26
C ILE A 78 19.14 2.69 -1.15
N PHE A 79 18.65 2.53 0.07
CA PHE A 79 19.47 2.03 1.18
C PHE A 79 20.04 0.64 0.89
N PHE A 80 19.21 -0.30 0.42
CA PHE A 80 19.68 -1.64 0.06
C PHE A 80 20.58 -1.64 -1.18
N ALA A 81 20.35 -0.76 -2.16
CA ALA A 81 21.26 -0.60 -3.30
C ALA A 81 22.66 -0.16 -2.85
N ALA A 82 22.74 0.77 -1.89
CA ALA A 82 24.01 1.21 -1.34
C ALA A 82 24.71 0.11 -0.51
N VAL A 83 23.96 -0.60 0.34
CA VAL A 83 24.52 -1.58 1.29
C VAL A 83 24.83 -2.93 0.64
N ILE A 84 23.90 -3.48 -0.16
CA ILE A 84 24.04 -4.83 -0.74
C ILE A 84 24.79 -4.76 -2.07
N LEU A 85 24.43 -3.83 -2.95
CA LEU A 85 25.05 -3.70 -4.27
C LEU A 85 26.35 -2.87 -4.24
N GLY A 86 26.59 -2.09 -3.17
CA GLY A 86 27.76 -1.22 -3.06
C GLY A 86 27.72 -0.02 -4.01
N GLU A 87 26.52 0.35 -4.49
CA GLU A 87 26.36 1.46 -5.44
C GLU A 87 26.58 2.82 -4.78
N ARG A 88 27.20 3.74 -5.52
CA ARG A 88 27.39 5.13 -5.05
C ARG A 88 26.07 5.89 -5.17
N ILE A 89 25.51 6.28 -4.02
CA ILE A 89 24.31 7.11 -3.95
C ILE A 89 24.59 8.48 -4.58
N GLN A 90 23.83 8.83 -5.60
CA GLN A 90 23.93 10.10 -6.30
C GLN A 90 23.15 11.19 -5.58
N SER A 91 23.57 12.44 -5.75
CA SER A 91 22.94 13.61 -5.10
C SER A 91 21.44 13.75 -5.43
N TYR A 92 21.03 13.40 -6.65
CA TYR A 92 19.62 13.41 -7.04
C TYR A 92 18.78 12.32 -6.34
N GLN A 93 19.38 11.15 -6.02
CA GLN A 93 18.70 10.10 -5.26
C GLN A 93 18.46 10.56 -3.82
N VAL A 94 19.44 11.26 -3.23
CA VAL A 94 19.29 11.86 -1.89
C VAL A 94 18.18 12.89 -1.90
N LEU A 95 18.15 13.79 -2.89
CA LEU A 95 17.09 14.79 -3.03
C LEU A 95 15.71 14.12 -3.14
N GLY A 96 15.59 13.08 -3.97
CA GLY A 96 14.37 12.29 -4.11
C GLY A 96 13.93 11.66 -2.78
N CYS A 97 14.86 11.06 -2.03
CA CYS A 97 14.58 10.53 -0.69
C CYS A 97 14.07 11.63 0.26
N THR A 98 14.68 12.81 0.25
CA THR A 98 14.22 13.94 1.07
C THR A 98 12.78 14.35 0.73
N PHE A 99 12.44 14.41 -0.57
CA PHE A 99 11.08 14.70 -1.01
C PHE A 99 10.06 13.64 -0.56
N ILE A 100 10.42 12.36 -0.66
CA ILE A 100 9.56 11.25 -0.22
C ILE A 100 9.31 11.34 1.30
N LEU A 101 10.38 11.52 2.09
CA LEU A 101 10.26 11.65 3.53
C LEU A 101 9.45 12.88 3.93
N PHE A 102 9.64 14.00 3.24
CA PHE A 102 8.86 15.22 3.47
C PHE A 102 7.37 14.99 3.18
N GLY A 103 7.03 14.36 2.05
CA GLY A 103 5.65 13.99 1.72
C GLY A 103 5.02 13.08 2.78
N LEU A 104 5.77 12.08 3.24
CA LEU A 104 5.31 11.16 4.29
C LEU A 104 5.04 11.88 5.62
N MET A 105 5.87 12.86 6.00
CA MET A 105 5.63 13.66 7.21
C MET A 105 4.36 14.52 7.08
N LEU A 106 4.12 15.11 5.91
CA LEU A 106 2.90 15.88 5.66
C LEU A 106 1.65 15.00 5.72
N GLU A 107 1.72 13.79 5.15
CA GLU A 107 0.63 12.81 5.18
C GLU A 107 0.26 12.44 6.62
N GLN A 108 1.27 12.13 7.46
CA GLN A 108 1.02 11.81 8.88
C GLN A 108 0.43 12.97 9.69
N VAL A 109 0.79 14.21 9.38
CA VAL A 109 0.21 15.39 10.05
C VAL A 109 -1.25 15.58 9.64
N SER A 110 -1.57 15.35 8.36
CA SER A 110 -2.94 15.42 7.86
C SER A 110 -3.85 14.40 8.51
N ASP A 111 -3.40 13.13 8.63
CA ASP A 111 -4.19 12.08 9.29
C ASP A 111 -4.52 12.42 10.74
N ARG A 112 -3.55 12.95 11.50
CA ARG A 112 -3.76 13.39 12.89
C ARG A 112 -4.77 14.54 13.00
N ALA A 113 -4.73 15.49 12.07
CA ALA A 113 -5.67 16.61 12.04
C ALA A 113 -7.10 16.14 11.73
N VAL A 114 -7.25 15.22 10.77
CA VAL A 114 -8.54 14.63 10.41
C VAL A 114 -9.12 13.80 11.56
N ASP A 115 -8.29 13.00 12.23
CA ASP A 115 -8.70 12.20 13.40
C ASP A 115 -9.15 13.09 14.57
N SER A 116 -8.48 14.22 14.81
CA SER A 116 -8.85 15.18 15.85
C SER A 116 -10.25 15.78 15.62
N ILE A 117 -10.57 16.13 14.35
CA ILE A 117 -11.89 16.65 13.96
C ILE A 117 -12.96 15.56 14.09
N ARG A 118 -12.63 14.33 13.69
CA ARG A 118 -13.55 13.18 13.76
C ARG A 118 -13.89 12.80 15.21
N SER A 119 -12.94 12.90 16.13
CA SER A 119 -13.19 12.62 17.55
C SER A 119 -14.19 13.61 18.16
N HIS A 120 -14.09 14.90 17.82
CA HIS A 120 -15.05 15.92 18.27
C HIS A 120 -16.46 15.74 17.71
N SER A 121 -16.60 15.36 16.43
CA SER A 121 -17.93 15.10 15.86
C SER A 121 -18.58 13.83 16.44
N MET A 122 -17.79 12.83 16.81
CA MET A 122 -18.27 11.61 17.48
C MET A 122 -18.82 11.91 18.89
N LEU A 123 -18.17 12.81 19.64
CA LEU A 123 -18.65 13.24 20.96
C LEU A 123 -19.99 13.98 20.88
N LEU A 124 -20.18 14.81 19.84
CA LEU A 124 -21.46 15.47 19.60
C LEU A 124 -22.57 14.46 19.30
N HIS A 125 -22.33 13.50 18.39
CA HIS A 125 -23.32 12.47 18.07
C HIS A 125 -23.67 11.59 19.28
N PHE A 126 -22.69 11.28 20.13
CA PHE A 126 -22.90 10.50 21.35
C PHE A 126 -23.68 11.28 22.42
N SER A 127 -23.37 12.57 22.60
CA SER A 127 -24.08 13.46 23.53
C SER A 127 -25.56 13.63 23.15
N PHE A 128 -25.84 13.85 21.86
CA PHE A 128 -27.23 13.93 21.35
C PHE A 128 -28.01 12.63 21.54
N ARG A 129 -27.40 11.48 21.27
CA ARG A 129 -28.03 10.17 21.49
C ARG A 129 -28.33 9.91 22.98
N LYS A 130 -27.41 10.28 23.87
CA LYS A 130 -27.59 10.11 25.32
C LYS A 130 -28.66 11.05 25.88
N GLY A 131 -28.76 12.27 25.34
CA GLY A 131 -29.82 13.22 25.66
C GLY A 131 -31.20 12.70 25.26
N ALA A 132 -31.34 12.17 24.04
CA ALA A 132 -32.61 11.65 23.52
C ALA A 132 -33.11 10.40 24.27
N LEU A 133 -32.21 9.54 24.74
CA LEU A 133 -32.57 8.36 25.54
C LEU A 133 -33.03 8.76 26.95
N LYS A 134 -32.41 9.78 27.56
CA LYS A 134 -32.81 10.28 28.88
C LYS A 134 -34.19 10.94 28.85
N THR A 135 -34.54 11.62 27.76
CA THR A 135 -35.89 12.20 27.58
C THR A 135 -36.94 11.11 27.33
N ALA A 136 -36.60 10.07 26.56
CA ALA A 136 -37.51 8.95 26.31
C ALA A 136 -37.83 8.14 27.60
N ASP A 137 -36.82 7.86 28.44
CA ASP A 137 -37.04 7.16 29.72
C ASP A 137 -37.87 8.00 30.71
N ALA A 138 -37.71 9.33 30.69
CA ALA A 138 -38.50 10.24 31.52
C ALA A 138 -39.99 10.24 31.12
N ASP A 139 -40.28 10.27 29.81
CA ASP A 139 -41.65 10.21 29.30
C ASP A 139 -42.32 8.86 29.57
N ILE A 140 -41.59 7.75 29.43
CA ILE A 140 -42.09 6.39 29.76
C ILE A 140 -42.41 6.27 31.25
N THR A 141 -41.59 6.86 32.12
CA THR A 141 -41.82 6.87 33.58
C THR A 141 -43.04 7.71 33.97
N LEU A 142 -43.31 8.81 33.27
CA LEU A 142 -44.49 9.64 33.50
C LEU A 142 -45.78 8.97 33.01
N LEU A 143 -45.74 8.28 31.86
CA LEU A 143 -46.87 7.49 31.36
C LEU A 143 -47.22 6.33 32.31
N SER A 144 -46.21 5.66 32.88
CA SER A 144 -46.40 4.60 33.89
C SER A 144 -46.99 5.08 35.21
N LYS A 145 -46.97 6.38 35.52
CA LYS A 145 -47.57 6.93 36.76
C LYS A 145 -49.02 7.39 36.58
N HIS A 146 -49.50 7.47 35.35
CA HIS A 146 -50.85 7.93 35.02
C HIS A 146 -51.79 6.82 34.51
N PHE A 147 -51.29 5.59 34.40
CA PHE A 147 -52.06 4.35 34.21
C PHE A 147 -51.87 3.44 35.43
#